data_AF-C5F259-F1
#
_entry.id   AF-C5F259-F1
#
_cell.length_a   1.000
_cell.length_b   1.000
_cell.length_c   1.000
_cell.angle_alpha   90.00
_cell.angle_beta   90.00
_cell.angle_gamma   90.00
#
_symmetry.space_group_name_H-M   'P 1'
#
loop_
_entity.id
_entity.type
_entity.pdbx_description
1 polymer ?
#
loop_
_entity_poly.entity_id
_entity_poly.type
_entity_poly.pdbx_seq_one_letter_code
_entity_poly.pdbx_strand_id
1 'polypeptide(L)'
;MKIIWLLLIAIFSYANEYEWIGIYRSGGVQALEQKINEVLQTKNYWQEVLKNQDTRFGYYENLKYLFVATKDAPTLESPNLKLYALENNQWIEKLNTKSLVGSKGGHKQKEGDLATPIGVYSLQARLSNLDQYYGPLAFSTSYPNLYDKLQKRTGYGIWIHGMPLNGNREELNTRGCIAIENNLLTSVDRIIDYRNTLLITFADDVEQTKKEDLATILADLFQWKEAWAKNDIKAYLAFYDKDFIRYDGQKFEAFEDTKRRIFQKGEEKEIKFTKINVSPYPNEENKKLFKISYHQDYKAFLKGTLNYYSNGNKELYVELKNGKMQILVEQ
;
A
#
# COMPACT_ATOMS: atom_id res chain seq x y z
N MET A 1 42.34 -23.15 44.13
CA MET A 1 42.10 -23.12 42.67
C MET A 1 40.68 -22.64 42.44
N LYS A 2 40.53 -21.53 41.69
CA LYS A 2 39.25 -20.89 41.36
C LYS A 2 38.52 -21.73 40.30
N ILE A 3 37.25 -22.06 40.54
CA ILE A 3 36.32 -22.45 39.46
C ILE A 3 35.18 -21.45 39.54
N ILE A 4 35.21 -20.49 38.63
CA ILE A 4 34.17 -19.48 38.41
C ILE A 4 33.03 -20.18 37.67
N TRP A 5 31.87 -20.31 38.31
CA TRP A 5 30.63 -20.66 37.64
C TRP A 5 30.04 -19.39 37.01
N LEU A 6 30.15 -19.30 35.68
CA LEU A 6 29.41 -18.34 34.85
C LEU A 6 27.99 -18.90 34.65
N LEU A 7 27.05 -18.46 35.51
CA LEU A 7 25.63 -18.67 35.30
C LEU A 7 25.12 -17.58 34.35
N LEU A 8 25.14 -17.88 33.05
CA LEU A 8 24.40 -17.15 32.03
C LEU A 8 22.91 -17.48 32.23
N ILE A 9 22.24 -16.66 33.04
CA ILE A 9 20.78 -16.69 33.17
C ILE A 9 20.23 -16.09 31.87
N ALA A 10 19.87 -16.97 30.93
CA ALA A 10 18.97 -16.63 29.85
C ALA A 10 17.60 -16.33 30.48
N ILE A 11 17.28 -15.05 30.68
CA ILE A 11 15.94 -14.62 31.07
C ILE A 11 15.05 -14.82 29.86
N PHE A 12 14.48 -16.01 29.72
CA PHE A 12 13.30 -16.21 28.91
C PHE A 12 12.16 -15.46 29.59
N SER A 13 11.75 -14.34 29.00
CA SER A 13 10.58 -13.57 29.44
C SER A 13 9.34 -14.42 29.15
N TYR A 14 8.90 -15.21 30.12
CA TYR A 14 7.55 -15.76 30.09
C TYR A 14 6.61 -14.58 30.29
N ALA A 15 6.07 -14.05 29.19
CA ALA A 15 4.97 -13.10 29.25
C ALA A 15 3.84 -13.77 30.04
N ASN A 16 3.41 -13.13 31.13
CA ASN A 16 2.32 -13.64 31.95
C ASN A 16 1.04 -13.61 31.11
N GLU A 17 0.42 -14.76 30.87
CA GLU A 17 -0.83 -14.90 30.11
C GLU A 17 -1.94 -13.95 30.62
N TYR A 18 -1.85 -13.53 31.90
CA TYR A 18 -2.80 -12.63 32.55
C TYR A 18 -2.35 -11.17 32.67
N GLU A 19 -1.25 -10.75 32.02
CA GLU A 19 -0.74 -9.36 32.07
C GLU A 19 -1.84 -8.36 31.67
N TRP A 20 -2.57 -8.64 30.59
CA TRP A 20 -3.66 -7.79 30.10
C TRP A 20 -4.81 -7.61 31.10
N ILE A 21 -5.14 -8.66 31.86
CA ILE A 21 -6.14 -8.59 32.94
C ILE A 21 -5.63 -7.71 34.07
N GLY A 22 -4.35 -7.81 34.42
CA GLY A 22 -3.70 -6.95 35.41
C GLY A 22 -3.79 -5.47 35.05
N ILE A 23 -3.50 -5.13 33.80
CA ILE A 23 -3.58 -3.75 33.27
C ILE A 23 -5.02 -3.24 33.30
N TYR A 24 -5.98 -4.06 32.85
CA TYR A 24 -7.40 -3.69 32.91
C TYR A 24 -7.90 -3.49 34.34
N ARG A 25 -7.52 -4.37 35.29
CA ARG A 25 -7.96 -4.28 36.68
C ARG A 25 -7.38 -3.06 37.41
N SER A 26 -6.18 -2.60 37.04
CA SER A 26 -5.53 -1.47 37.70
C SER A 26 -5.92 -0.11 37.11
N GLY A 27 -6.15 -0.03 35.79
CA GLY A 27 -6.39 1.24 35.09
C GLY A 27 -7.58 1.24 34.11
N GLY A 28 -8.40 0.19 34.11
CA GLY A 28 -9.58 0.08 33.26
C GLY A 28 -9.26 -0.05 31.77
N VAL A 29 -10.26 0.23 30.94
CA VAL A 29 -10.17 0.14 29.47
C VAL A 29 -9.10 1.09 28.90
N GLN A 30 -8.95 2.28 29.49
CA GLN A 30 -7.99 3.29 29.01
C GLN A 30 -6.54 2.83 29.13
N ALA A 31 -6.16 2.22 30.26
CA ALA A 31 -4.82 1.66 30.43
C ALA A 31 -4.55 0.50 29.48
N LEU A 32 -5.58 -0.32 29.20
CA LEU A 32 -5.48 -1.41 28.23
C LEU A 32 -5.27 -0.88 26.80
N GLU A 33 -6.06 0.11 26.39
CA GLU A 33 -5.94 0.75 25.07
C GLU A 33 -4.56 1.40 24.90
N GLN A 34 -4.05 2.08 25.94
CA GLN A 34 -2.70 2.64 25.93
C GLN A 34 -1.65 1.55 25.71
N LYS A 35 -1.71 0.43 26.45
CA LYS A 35 -0.77 -0.67 26.28
C LYS A 35 -0.82 -1.27 24.87
N ILE A 36 -2.02 -1.43 24.30
CA ILE A 36 -2.19 -1.92 22.93
C ILE A 36 -1.53 -0.95 21.94
N ASN A 37 -1.78 0.36 22.09
CA ASN A 37 -1.16 1.39 21.24
C ASN A 37 0.38 1.38 21.35
N GLU A 38 0.93 1.13 22.54
CA GLU A 38 2.38 0.96 22.73
C GLU A 38 2.92 -0.27 21.99
N VAL A 39 2.22 -1.41 22.07
CA VAL A 39 2.64 -2.65 21.39
C VAL A 39 2.58 -2.52 19.86
N LEU A 40 1.55 -1.87 19.33
CA LEU A 40 1.39 -1.63 17.88
C LEU A 40 2.51 -0.78 17.28
N GLN A 41 3.20 0.02 18.10
CA GLN A 41 4.36 0.82 17.70
C GLN A 41 5.65 0.02 17.63
N THR A 42 5.66 -1.24 18.05
CA THR A 42 6.88 -2.07 18.12
C THR A 42 7.05 -2.94 16.88
N LYS A 43 8.28 -2.97 16.38
CA LYS A 43 8.66 -3.85 15.28
C LYS A 43 8.52 -5.33 15.61
N ASN A 44 8.83 -5.73 16.84
CA ASN A 44 8.75 -7.12 17.29
C ASN A 44 7.33 -7.69 17.18
N TYR A 45 6.32 -6.88 17.54
CA TYR A 45 4.91 -7.28 17.36
C TYR A 45 4.62 -7.60 15.89
N TRP A 46 4.99 -6.69 14.98
CA TRP A 46 4.75 -6.88 13.55
C TRP A 46 5.57 -8.04 12.97
N GLN A 47 6.79 -8.29 13.43
CA GLN A 47 7.57 -9.46 13.02
C GLN A 47 6.85 -10.77 13.37
N GLU A 48 6.26 -10.86 14.56
CA GLU A 48 5.47 -12.05 14.95
C GLU A 48 4.18 -12.16 14.12
N VAL A 49 3.47 -11.06 13.89
CA VAL A 49 2.27 -11.04 13.02
C VAL A 49 2.59 -11.53 11.61
N LEU A 50 3.72 -11.06 11.03
CA LEU A 50 4.11 -11.35 9.66
C LEU A 50 4.78 -12.71 9.49
N LYS A 51 5.16 -13.39 10.58
CA LYS A 51 5.92 -14.66 10.55
C LYS A 51 5.25 -15.71 9.66
N ASN A 52 3.93 -15.85 9.78
CA ASN A 52 3.13 -16.84 9.05
C ASN A 52 2.36 -16.25 7.86
N GLN A 53 2.61 -14.99 7.49
CA GLN A 53 1.96 -14.36 6.35
C GLN A 53 2.83 -14.44 5.09
N ASP A 54 2.18 -14.68 3.96
CA ASP A 54 2.80 -14.51 2.65
C ASP A 54 2.88 -13.02 2.31
N THR A 55 4.10 -12.49 2.41
CA THR A 55 4.40 -11.07 2.29
C THR A 55 4.99 -10.70 0.94
N ARG A 56 5.03 -11.64 -0.02
CA ARG A 56 5.65 -11.41 -1.35
C ARG A 56 5.20 -10.10 -1.99
N PHE A 57 3.93 -9.75 -1.83
CA PHE A 57 3.34 -8.55 -2.43
C PHE A 57 2.95 -7.46 -1.42
N GLY A 58 3.37 -7.57 -0.16
CA GLY A 58 3.02 -6.61 0.90
C GLY A 58 2.14 -7.18 2.01
N TYR A 59 1.47 -6.30 2.76
CA TYR A 59 0.57 -6.61 3.87
C TYR A 59 -0.83 -6.10 3.57
N TYR A 60 -1.88 -6.89 3.81
CA TYR A 60 -3.24 -6.52 3.44
C TYR A 60 -4.27 -7.02 4.44
N GLU A 61 -5.02 -6.10 5.06
CA GLU A 61 -6.11 -6.46 5.99
C GLU A 61 -7.41 -6.82 5.26
N ASN A 62 -7.69 -6.20 4.10
CA ASN A 62 -8.98 -6.35 3.43
C ASN A 62 -8.91 -6.56 1.91
N LEU A 63 -7.71 -6.60 1.31
CA LEU A 63 -7.57 -6.93 -0.10
C LEU A 63 -7.92 -8.41 -0.33
N LYS A 64 -8.61 -8.71 -1.45
CA LYS A 64 -9.00 -10.08 -1.81
C LYS A 64 -8.24 -10.61 -3.00
N TYR A 65 -8.02 -9.77 -4.01
CA TYR A 65 -7.34 -10.18 -5.23
C TYR A 65 -6.25 -9.20 -5.61
N LEU A 66 -5.22 -9.71 -6.27
CA LEU A 66 -4.08 -8.94 -6.73
C LEU A 66 -3.66 -9.40 -8.12
N PHE A 67 -3.74 -8.49 -9.08
CA PHE A 67 -3.02 -8.62 -10.33
C PHE A 67 -1.57 -8.21 -10.13
N VAL A 68 -0.66 -9.02 -10.67
CA VAL A 68 0.76 -8.71 -10.78
C VAL A 68 1.12 -8.79 -12.26
N ALA A 69 1.54 -7.65 -12.82
CA ALA A 69 1.96 -7.54 -14.21
C ALA A 69 3.46 -7.23 -14.29
N THR A 70 4.15 -7.80 -15.27
CA THR A 70 5.49 -7.40 -15.70
C THR A 70 5.42 -6.73 -17.06
N LYS A 71 6.36 -5.83 -17.37
CA LYS A 71 6.45 -5.20 -18.70
C LYS A 71 7.55 -5.80 -19.59
N ASP A 72 8.53 -6.47 -18.99
CA ASP A 72 9.66 -7.21 -19.58
C ASP A 72 10.26 -6.63 -20.87
N ALA A 73 11.36 -5.88 -20.73
CA ALA A 73 12.28 -5.58 -21.82
C ALA A 73 13.73 -5.79 -21.35
N PRO A 74 14.65 -6.52 -22.06
CA PRO A 74 14.53 -7.34 -23.26
C PRO A 74 14.96 -8.82 -23.03
N THR A 75 14.72 -9.41 -21.84
CA THR A 75 15.11 -10.79 -21.54
C THR A 75 14.01 -11.80 -21.91
N LEU A 76 13.82 -12.03 -23.21
CA LEU A 76 13.24 -13.23 -23.89
C LEU A 76 11.93 -13.91 -23.39
N GLU A 77 11.34 -13.52 -22.26
CA GLU A 77 10.02 -13.95 -21.81
C GLU A 77 9.00 -12.83 -22.04
N SER A 78 7.81 -13.19 -22.52
CA SER A 78 6.76 -12.23 -22.84
C SER A 78 6.19 -11.61 -21.56
N PRO A 79 5.73 -10.35 -21.57
CA PRO A 79 5.06 -9.71 -20.43
C PRO A 79 3.98 -10.63 -19.85
N ASN A 80 4.00 -10.84 -18.54
CA ASN A 80 3.07 -11.75 -17.88
C ASN A 80 2.07 -11.00 -17.02
N LEU A 81 0.83 -11.47 -17.01
CA LEU A 81 -0.19 -11.09 -16.05
C LEU A 81 -0.55 -12.29 -15.18
N LYS A 82 -0.38 -12.13 -13.87
CA LYS A 82 -0.80 -13.12 -12.87
C LYS A 82 -1.92 -12.56 -12.01
N LEU A 83 -2.82 -13.42 -11.58
CA LEU A 83 -3.85 -13.10 -10.59
C LEU A 83 -3.65 -13.97 -9.36
N TYR A 84 -3.63 -13.36 -8.20
CA TYR A 84 -3.58 -14.03 -6.91
C TYR A 84 -4.85 -13.73 -6.10
N ALA A 85 -5.31 -14.71 -5.33
CA ALA A 85 -6.30 -14.51 -4.27
C ALA A 85 -5.60 -14.61 -2.91
N LEU A 86 -5.97 -13.74 -1.97
CA LEU A 86 -5.48 -13.79 -0.60
C LEU A 86 -6.41 -14.65 0.25
N GLU A 87 -5.96 -15.86 0.60
CA GLU A 87 -6.71 -16.83 1.37
C GLU A 87 -5.89 -17.23 2.61
N ASN A 88 -6.43 -17.05 3.81
CA ASN A 88 -5.76 -17.38 5.08
C ASN A 88 -4.32 -16.81 5.18
N ASN A 89 -4.15 -15.56 4.75
CA ASN A 89 -2.86 -14.86 4.69
C ASN A 89 -1.83 -15.49 3.73
N GLN A 90 -2.26 -16.29 2.75
CA GLN A 90 -1.43 -16.90 1.72
C GLN A 90 -1.90 -16.46 0.32
N TRP A 91 -0.95 -16.18 -0.59
CA TRP A 91 -1.28 -15.83 -1.97
C TRP A 91 -1.41 -17.09 -2.83
N ILE A 92 -2.63 -17.36 -3.26
CA ILE A 92 -2.97 -18.49 -4.13
C ILE A 92 -3.08 -18.00 -5.57
N GLU A 93 -2.23 -18.53 -6.46
CA GLU A 93 -2.28 -18.21 -7.89
C GLU A 93 -3.58 -18.74 -8.51
N LYS A 94 -4.31 -17.86 -9.19
CA LYS A 94 -5.57 -18.16 -9.88
C LYS A 94 -5.44 -18.00 -11.40
N LEU A 95 -4.47 -17.21 -11.86
CA LEU A 95 -4.15 -17.02 -13.27
C LEU A 95 -2.65 -16.80 -13.43
N ASN A 96 -2.08 -17.36 -14.49
CA ASN A 96 -0.75 -17.03 -14.98
C ASN A 96 -0.78 -17.12 -16.51
N THR A 97 -0.64 -15.99 -17.17
CA THR A 97 -0.78 -15.91 -18.63
C THR A 97 0.10 -14.84 -19.22
N LYS A 98 0.44 -15.01 -20.50
CA LYS A 98 1.07 -13.97 -21.30
C LYS A 98 0.08 -12.84 -21.55
N SER A 99 0.59 -11.64 -21.66
CA SER A 99 -0.19 -10.44 -21.92
C SER A 99 0.48 -9.56 -22.97
N LEU A 100 -0.31 -8.72 -23.63
CA LEU A 100 0.21 -7.61 -24.43
C LEU A 100 0.20 -6.35 -23.57
N VAL A 101 1.28 -5.59 -23.62
CA VAL A 101 1.45 -4.31 -22.90
C VAL A 101 1.80 -3.20 -23.89
N GLY A 102 1.92 -1.97 -23.40
CA GLY A 102 2.34 -0.83 -24.20
C GLY A 102 3.74 -1.03 -24.78
N SER A 103 3.95 -0.60 -26.03
CA SER A 103 5.22 -0.78 -26.74
C SER A 103 6.38 0.03 -26.17
N LYS A 104 6.12 1.05 -25.34
CA LYS A 104 7.16 1.88 -24.73
C LYS A 104 7.62 1.29 -23.38
N GLY A 105 8.92 1.02 -23.29
CA GLY A 105 9.61 0.67 -22.04
C GLY A 105 9.65 1.83 -21.03
N GLY A 106 10.00 1.53 -19.78
CA GLY A 106 10.00 2.51 -18.69
C GLY A 106 8.60 2.99 -18.30
N HIS A 107 8.49 3.99 -17.44
CA HIS A 107 7.20 4.41 -16.87
C HIS A 107 6.39 5.29 -17.82
N LYS A 108 5.06 5.27 -17.64
CA LYS A 108 4.13 6.14 -18.35
C LYS A 108 4.21 7.57 -17.83
N GLN A 109 4.60 8.52 -18.70
CA GLN A 109 4.80 9.93 -18.31
C GLN A 109 3.76 10.87 -18.93
N LYS A 110 3.33 10.60 -20.17
CA LYS A 110 2.46 11.50 -20.94
C LYS A 110 1.31 10.78 -21.62
N GLU A 111 0.25 11.52 -21.93
CA GLU A 111 -0.80 11.05 -22.83
C GLU A 111 -0.21 10.65 -24.20
N GLY A 112 -0.69 9.55 -24.76
CA GLY A 112 -0.24 9.05 -26.07
C GLY A 112 1.17 8.45 -26.11
N ASP A 113 1.88 8.35 -24.99
CA ASP A 113 3.28 7.86 -24.99
C ASP A 113 3.44 6.34 -25.14
N LEU A 114 2.35 5.58 -25.31
CA LEU A 114 2.34 4.13 -25.54
C LEU A 114 2.96 3.27 -24.42
N ALA A 115 3.17 3.81 -23.22
CA ALA A 115 3.69 3.05 -22.09
C ALA A 115 2.56 2.49 -21.21
N THR A 116 2.72 1.25 -20.75
CA THR A 116 1.99 0.76 -19.57
C THR A 116 2.62 1.34 -18.31
N PRO A 117 1.85 1.86 -17.35
CA PRO A 117 2.41 2.43 -16.12
C PRO A 117 2.95 1.37 -15.16
N ILE A 118 4.01 1.71 -14.45
CA ILE A 118 4.68 0.98 -13.37
C ILE A 118 4.20 1.56 -12.02
N GLY A 119 3.81 0.69 -11.08
CA GLY A 119 3.30 1.13 -9.77
C GLY A 119 2.07 0.34 -9.31
N VAL A 120 1.32 0.93 -8.37
CA VAL A 120 0.15 0.31 -7.74
C VAL A 120 -1.13 1.05 -8.14
N TYR A 121 -2.11 0.31 -8.65
CA TYR A 121 -3.36 0.84 -9.18
C TYR A 121 -4.56 0.05 -8.66
N SER A 122 -5.60 0.73 -8.19
CA SER A 122 -6.91 0.11 -7.98
C SER A 122 -7.67 -0.05 -9.29
N LEU A 123 -8.59 -1.01 -9.34
CA LEU A 123 -9.57 -1.13 -10.40
C LEU A 123 -10.80 -0.27 -10.07
N GLN A 124 -11.21 0.59 -10.99
CA GLN A 124 -12.27 1.59 -10.76
C GLN A 124 -13.63 1.14 -11.28
N ALA A 125 -13.67 0.39 -12.37
CA ALA A 125 -14.91 -0.10 -12.97
C ALA A 125 -14.65 -1.33 -13.85
N ARG A 126 -15.67 -2.20 -13.92
CA ARG A 126 -15.83 -3.22 -14.97
C ARG A 126 -16.67 -2.64 -16.11
N LEU A 127 -16.09 -2.58 -17.30
CA LEU A 127 -16.70 -2.04 -18.51
C LEU A 127 -17.16 -3.17 -19.43
N SER A 128 -18.26 -2.93 -20.15
CA SER A 128 -18.83 -3.84 -21.16
C SER A 128 -19.41 -3.03 -22.32
N ASN A 129 -19.87 -3.71 -23.38
CA ASN A 129 -20.38 -3.07 -24.61
C ASN A 129 -19.34 -2.12 -25.23
N LEU A 130 -18.09 -2.56 -25.23
CA LEU A 130 -16.96 -1.84 -25.78
C LEU A 130 -16.85 -2.10 -27.29
N ASP A 131 -16.02 -1.32 -27.98
CA ASP A 131 -15.57 -1.67 -29.33
C ASP A 131 -15.00 -3.10 -29.34
N GLN A 132 -15.22 -3.82 -30.43
CA GLN A 132 -14.82 -5.22 -30.59
C GLN A 132 -13.32 -5.45 -30.30
N TYR A 133 -12.49 -4.42 -30.49
CA TYR A 133 -11.06 -4.43 -30.19
C TYR A 133 -10.75 -4.84 -28.74
N TYR A 134 -11.57 -4.41 -27.78
CA TYR A 134 -11.30 -4.61 -26.35
C TYR A 134 -11.78 -5.98 -25.83
N GLY A 135 -12.30 -6.85 -26.70
CA GLY A 135 -12.82 -8.15 -26.30
C GLY A 135 -14.14 -8.05 -25.51
N PRO A 136 -14.43 -9.01 -24.62
CA PRO A 136 -15.74 -9.11 -23.98
C PRO A 136 -15.98 -8.08 -22.87
N LEU A 137 -14.93 -7.57 -22.24
CA LEU A 137 -14.99 -6.62 -21.12
C LEU A 137 -13.62 -5.96 -20.89
N ALA A 138 -13.60 -4.93 -20.04
CA ALA A 138 -12.37 -4.33 -19.54
C ALA A 138 -12.47 -3.95 -18.06
N PHE A 139 -11.39 -4.09 -17.30
CA PHE A 139 -11.23 -3.50 -15.98
C PHE A 139 -10.44 -2.20 -16.10
N SER A 140 -11.08 -1.08 -15.78
CA SER A 140 -10.42 0.22 -15.78
C SER A 140 -9.53 0.40 -14.55
N THR A 141 -8.31 0.88 -14.74
CA THR A 141 -7.38 1.17 -13.64
C THR A 141 -7.50 2.64 -13.19
N SER A 142 -6.94 2.93 -12.01
CA SER A 142 -6.84 4.28 -11.46
C SER A 142 -5.69 5.11 -12.02
N TYR A 143 -5.04 4.72 -13.11
CA TYR A 143 -4.01 5.56 -13.73
C TYR A 143 -4.63 6.85 -14.33
N PRO A 144 -4.04 8.04 -14.10
CA PRO A 144 -2.92 8.30 -13.19
C PRO A 144 -3.38 8.27 -11.74
N ASN A 145 -2.66 7.55 -10.87
CA ASN A 145 -2.97 7.53 -9.43
C ASN A 145 -2.52 8.85 -8.76
N LEU A 146 -2.68 8.97 -7.44
CA LEU A 146 -2.28 10.19 -6.73
C LEU A 146 -0.80 10.53 -6.92
N TYR A 147 0.08 9.54 -6.82
CA TYR A 147 1.52 9.72 -7.00
C TYR A 147 1.83 10.18 -8.43
N ASP A 148 1.24 9.55 -9.44
CA ASP A 148 1.41 9.95 -10.84
C ASP A 148 0.98 11.42 -11.07
N LYS A 149 -0.18 11.82 -10.52
CA LYS A 149 -0.70 13.20 -10.65
C LYS A 149 0.24 14.22 -10.02
N LEU A 150 0.77 13.94 -8.82
CA LEU A 150 1.70 14.85 -8.14
C LEU A 150 3.06 14.94 -8.85
N GLN A 151 3.45 13.88 -9.56
CA GLN A 151 4.60 13.89 -10.49
C GLN A 151 4.26 14.50 -11.86
N LYS A 152 3.08 15.13 -12.01
CA LYS A 152 2.60 15.80 -13.23
C LYS A 152 2.50 14.86 -14.44
N ARG A 153 2.30 13.56 -14.21
CA ARG A 153 2.08 12.58 -15.27
C ARG A 153 0.65 12.68 -15.80
N THR A 154 0.48 12.45 -17.10
CA THR A 154 -0.79 12.68 -17.82
C THR A 154 -1.22 11.46 -18.64
N GLY A 155 -2.44 11.52 -19.18
CA GLY A 155 -3.09 10.43 -19.88
C GLY A 155 -4.19 9.77 -19.04
N TYR A 156 -4.86 8.80 -19.62
CA TYR A 156 -6.01 8.10 -19.05
C TYR A 156 -6.22 6.77 -19.79
N GLY A 157 -7.25 6.00 -19.40
CA GLY A 157 -7.72 4.87 -20.20
C GLY A 157 -6.81 3.63 -20.16
N ILE A 158 -6.03 3.45 -19.09
CA ILE A 158 -5.24 2.23 -18.90
C ILE A 158 -6.13 1.14 -18.33
N TRP A 159 -6.39 0.09 -19.11
CA TRP A 159 -7.30 -1.00 -18.75
C TRP A 159 -6.62 -2.35 -18.81
N ILE A 160 -7.18 -3.33 -18.08
CA ILE A 160 -6.97 -4.75 -18.33
C ILE A 160 -8.14 -5.24 -19.19
N HIS A 161 -7.90 -5.66 -20.43
CA HIS A 161 -8.97 -6.02 -21.37
C HIS A 161 -8.66 -7.29 -22.19
N GLY A 162 -9.59 -7.66 -23.06
CA GLY A 162 -9.50 -8.86 -23.90
C GLY A 162 -8.83 -8.59 -25.25
N MET A 163 -8.66 -9.63 -26.05
CA MET A 163 -8.21 -9.52 -27.44
C MET A 163 -9.39 -9.21 -28.40
N PRO A 164 -9.14 -8.65 -29.60
CA PRO A 164 -10.19 -8.35 -30.58
C PRO A 164 -11.13 -9.53 -30.88
N LEU A 165 -12.43 -9.28 -30.87
CA LEU A 165 -13.47 -10.30 -31.08
C LEU A 165 -13.53 -10.80 -32.54
N ASN A 166 -13.11 -9.97 -33.50
CA ASN A 166 -13.05 -10.32 -34.91
C ASN A 166 -11.90 -11.29 -35.27
N GLY A 167 -11.12 -11.74 -34.29
CA GLY A 167 -9.98 -12.64 -34.49
C GLY A 167 -8.69 -11.95 -34.93
N ASN A 168 -8.66 -10.62 -35.07
CA ASN A 168 -7.44 -9.89 -35.37
C ASN A 168 -6.42 -10.07 -34.22
N ARG A 169 -5.19 -10.47 -34.56
CA ARG A 169 -4.04 -10.67 -33.68
C ARG A 169 -2.75 -10.07 -34.25
N GLU A 170 -2.86 -9.12 -35.18
CA GLU A 170 -1.70 -8.49 -35.85
C GLU A 170 -0.89 -7.60 -34.90
N GLU A 171 -1.55 -6.98 -33.92
CA GLU A 171 -0.89 -6.12 -32.94
C GLU A 171 -0.08 -6.93 -31.93
N LEU A 172 1.23 -6.65 -31.86
CA LEU A 172 2.13 -7.26 -30.88
C LEU A 172 2.20 -6.48 -29.56
N ASN A 173 1.62 -5.28 -29.51
CA ASN A 173 1.64 -4.39 -28.35
C ASN A 173 0.35 -3.57 -28.31
N THR A 174 -0.06 -3.16 -27.11
CA THR A 174 -1.15 -2.21 -26.91
C THR A 174 -0.62 -0.77 -26.94
N ARG A 175 -1.51 0.21 -26.69
CA ARG A 175 -1.14 1.62 -26.48
C ARG A 175 -0.91 1.98 -25.00
N GLY A 176 -0.79 0.97 -24.12
CA GLY A 176 -0.56 1.13 -22.68
C GLY A 176 -1.47 0.25 -21.80
N CYS A 177 -2.54 -0.30 -22.36
CA CYS A 177 -3.38 -1.30 -21.69
C CYS A 177 -2.65 -2.64 -21.48
N ILE A 178 -3.24 -3.52 -20.68
CA ILE A 178 -2.81 -4.91 -20.53
C ILE A 178 -3.89 -5.78 -21.18
N ALA A 179 -3.57 -6.51 -22.25
CA ALA A 179 -4.52 -7.37 -22.95
C ALA A 179 -4.21 -8.86 -22.73
N ILE A 180 -5.24 -9.66 -22.46
CA ILE A 180 -5.14 -11.12 -22.29
C ILE A 180 -6.24 -11.84 -23.09
N GLU A 181 -6.16 -13.17 -23.21
CA GLU A 181 -7.15 -13.96 -23.93
C GLU A 181 -8.57 -13.86 -23.33
N ASN A 182 -9.57 -13.80 -24.22
CA ASN A 182 -10.96 -13.48 -23.87
C ASN A 182 -11.61 -14.49 -22.91
N ASN A 183 -11.31 -15.77 -23.07
CA ASN A 183 -11.81 -16.85 -22.21
C ASN A 183 -11.20 -16.78 -20.79
N LEU A 184 -9.92 -16.41 -20.69
CA LEU A 184 -9.24 -16.20 -19.40
C LEU A 184 -9.81 -14.97 -18.70
N LEU A 185 -9.97 -13.86 -19.42
CA LEU A 185 -10.57 -12.64 -18.85
C LEU A 185 -12.00 -12.87 -18.37
N THR A 186 -12.80 -13.65 -19.11
CA THR A 186 -14.16 -14.01 -18.69
C THR A 186 -14.15 -14.91 -17.44
N SER A 187 -13.15 -15.77 -17.30
CA SER A 187 -12.98 -16.59 -16.08
C SER A 187 -12.60 -15.72 -14.88
N VAL A 188 -11.71 -14.76 -15.08
CA VAL A 188 -11.32 -13.76 -14.07
C VAL A 188 -12.52 -12.95 -13.59
N ASP A 189 -13.36 -12.46 -14.50
CA ASP A 189 -14.56 -11.66 -14.19
C ASP A 189 -15.56 -12.38 -13.29
N ARG A 190 -15.61 -13.72 -13.34
CA ARG A 190 -16.46 -14.54 -12.47
C ARG A 190 -15.88 -14.73 -11.07
N ILE A 191 -14.58 -14.48 -10.88
CA ILE A 191 -13.87 -14.74 -9.63
C ILE A 191 -13.74 -13.46 -8.81
N ILE A 192 -13.39 -12.34 -9.45
CA ILE A 192 -12.99 -11.14 -8.73
C ILE A 192 -14.15 -10.17 -8.49
N ASP A 193 -14.13 -9.47 -7.35
CA ASP A 193 -14.77 -8.16 -7.21
C ASP A 193 -13.70 -7.10 -7.46
N TYR A 194 -13.85 -6.33 -8.54
CA TYR A 194 -12.87 -5.30 -8.91
C TYR A 194 -12.64 -4.27 -7.80
N ARG A 195 -13.63 -4.02 -6.93
CA ARG A 195 -13.53 -3.06 -5.81
C ARG A 195 -12.56 -3.51 -4.72
N ASN A 196 -12.29 -4.82 -4.62
CA ASN A 196 -11.36 -5.42 -3.67
C ASN A 196 -10.13 -6.00 -4.38
N THR A 197 -9.77 -5.42 -5.52
CA THR A 197 -8.67 -5.88 -6.38
C THR A 197 -7.69 -4.73 -6.66
N LEU A 198 -6.40 -5.03 -6.56
CA LEU A 198 -5.32 -4.13 -6.99
C LEU A 198 -4.58 -4.71 -8.20
N LEU A 199 -3.88 -3.84 -8.91
CA LEU A 199 -2.86 -4.14 -9.91
C LEU A 199 -1.53 -3.57 -9.42
N ILE A 200 -0.50 -4.41 -9.35
CA ILE A 200 0.89 -3.96 -9.23
C ILE A 200 1.58 -4.29 -10.56
N THR A 201 2.12 -3.27 -11.21
CA THR A 201 2.89 -3.42 -12.45
C THR A 201 4.35 -3.14 -12.19
N PHE A 202 5.19 -4.14 -12.43
CA PHE A 202 6.65 -4.05 -12.35
C PHE A 202 7.23 -3.76 -13.75
N ALA A 203 8.40 -3.12 -13.78
CA ALA A 203 9.12 -2.93 -15.04
C ALA A 203 9.63 -4.28 -15.56
N ASP A 204 10.35 -4.98 -14.69
CA ASP A 204 11.05 -6.24 -14.98
C ASP A 204 10.57 -7.31 -13.97
N ASP A 205 11.51 -8.02 -13.36
CA ASP A 205 11.26 -9.03 -12.34
C ASP A 205 10.44 -8.51 -11.15
N VAL A 206 9.59 -9.40 -10.65
CA VAL A 206 8.75 -9.15 -9.49
C VAL A 206 9.59 -9.19 -8.21
N GLU A 207 9.90 -8.02 -7.67
CA GLU A 207 10.59 -7.92 -6.38
C GLU A 207 9.65 -8.29 -5.23
N GLN A 208 10.08 -9.25 -4.40
CA GLN A 208 9.35 -9.66 -3.22
C GLN A 208 9.57 -8.69 -2.05
N THR A 209 8.49 -8.33 -1.37
CA THR A 209 8.58 -7.49 -0.18
C THR A 209 9.11 -8.25 1.03
N LYS A 210 10.10 -7.67 1.73
CA LYS A 210 10.68 -8.26 2.94
C LYS A 210 9.77 -8.03 4.15
N LYS A 211 9.54 -9.07 4.96
CA LYS A 211 8.83 -8.97 6.26
C LYS A 211 9.42 -7.89 7.17
N GLU A 212 10.74 -7.74 7.14
CA GLU A 212 11.47 -6.76 7.93
C GLU A 212 11.14 -5.31 7.53
N ASP A 213 11.00 -5.06 6.23
CA ASP A 213 10.63 -3.75 5.71
C ASP A 213 9.17 -3.44 6.10
N LEU A 214 8.26 -4.40 5.96
CA LEU A 214 6.85 -4.27 6.40
C LEU A 214 6.71 -4.05 7.91
N ALA A 215 7.44 -4.79 8.72
CA ALA A 215 7.41 -4.64 10.18
C ALA A 215 7.86 -3.24 10.61
N THR A 216 8.85 -2.69 9.91
CA THR A 216 9.33 -1.31 10.13
C THR A 216 8.25 -0.30 9.74
N ILE A 217 7.68 -0.43 8.54
CA ILE A 217 6.64 0.50 8.04
C ILE A 217 5.40 0.49 8.93
N LEU A 218 4.93 -0.68 9.35
CA LEU A 218 3.75 -0.81 10.21
C LEU A 218 4.01 -0.23 11.60
N ALA A 219 5.17 -0.53 12.21
CA ALA A 219 5.57 0.08 13.48
C ALA A 219 5.63 1.62 13.37
N ASP A 220 6.27 2.13 12.32
CA ASP A 220 6.42 3.57 12.07
C ASP A 220 5.07 4.25 11.78
N LEU A 221 4.13 3.60 11.09
CA LEU A 221 2.78 4.10 10.86
C LEU A 221 2.05 4.34 12.18
N PHE A 222 2.16 3.40 13.14
CA PHE A 222 1.54 3.55 14.45
C PHE A 222 2.26 4.57 15.34
N GLN A 223 3.59 4.71 15.22
CA GLN A 223 4.34 5.77 15.91
C GLN A 223 3.95 7.16 15.37
N TRP A 224 3.81 7.29 14.05
CA TRP A 224 3.34 8.51 13.40
C TRP A 224 1.91 8.87 13.85
N LYS A 225 0.99 7.91 13.87
CA LYS A 225 -0.38 8.09 14.39
C LYS A 225 -0.37 8.58 15.84
N GLU A 226 0.49 7.98 16.67
CA GLU A 226 0.58 8.32 18.09
C GLU A 226 1.13 9.73 18.31
N ALA A 227 2.20 10.10 17.60
CA ALA A 227 2.73 11.46 17.62
C ALA A 227 1.68 12.49 17.18
N TRP A 228 0.87 12.16 16.17
CA TRP A 228 -0.24 12.99 15.73
C TRP A 228 -1.32 13.13 16.81
N ALA A 229 -1.75 12.02 17.42
CA ALA A 229 -2.77 12.02 18.47
C ALA A 229 -2.33 12.84 19.70
N LYS A 230 -1.05 12.71 20.09
CA LYS A 230 -0.46 13.39 21.26
C LYS A 230 -0.01 14.84 21.03
N ASN A 231 -0.23 15.41 19.83
CA ASN A 231 0.30 16.73 19.47
C ASN A 231 1.85 16.83 19.56
N ASP A 232 2.59 15.73 19.40
CA ASP A 232 4.05 15.79 19.33
C ASP A 232 4.48 16.20 17.91
N ILE A 233 4.57 17.51 17.70
CA ILE A 233 4.87 18.09 16.39
C ILE A 233 6.28 17.70 15.90
N LYS A 234 7.24 17.51 16.80
CA LYS A 234 8.61 17.16 16.43
C LYS A 234 8.67 15.72 15.95
N ALA A 235 8.09 14.78 16.70
CA ALA A 235 8.04 13.38 16.31
C ALA A 235 7.19 13.18 15.05
N TYR A 236 6.05 13.86 14.95
CA TYR A 236 5.17 13.80 13.78
C TYR A 236 5.88 14.24 12.50
N LEU A 237 6.51 15.43 12.51
CA LEU A 237 7.20 15.96 11.32
C LEU A 237 8.46 15.16 10.95
N ALA A 238 9.05 14.40 11.88
CA ALA A 238 10.22 13.55 11.61
C ALA A 238 9.93 12.34 10.70
N PHE A 239 8.65 12.07 10.40
CA PHE A 239 8.23 11.07 9.42
C PHE A 239 8.07 11.64 8.02
N TYR A 240 8.15 12.95 7.81
CA TYR A 240 7.93 13.57 6.50
C TYR A 240 9.27 13.86 5.81
N ASP A 241 9.37 13.49 4.54
CA ASP A 241 10.52 13.83 3.72
C ASP A 241 10.50 15.32 3.35
N LYS A 242 11.66 15.89 3.04
CA LYS A 242 11.78 17.29 2.58
C LYS A 242 11.15 17.50 1.21
N ASP A 243 11.10 16.47 0.38
CA ASP A 243 10.44 16.50 -0.92
C ASP A 243 8.93 16.22 -0.83
N PHE A 244 8.35 16.21 0.39
CA PHE A 244 6.93 15.96 0.62
C PHE A 244 6.00 16.88 -0.20
N ILE A 245 4.94 16.26 -0.74
CA ILE A 245 3.86 16.94 -1.45
C ILE A 245 2.53 16.37 -0.97
N ARG A 246 1.67 17.21 -0.40
CA ARG A 246 0.29 16.84 -0.06
C ARG A 246 -0.55 16.69 -1.34
N TYR A 247 -1.67 15.96 -1.25
CA TYR A 247 -2.58 15.71 -2.38
C TYR A 247 -3.04 16.96 -3.16
N ASP A 248 -3.07 18.13 -2.52
CA ASP A 248 -3.45 19.42 -3.11
C ASP A 248 -2.26 20.25 -3.62
N GLY A 249 -1.06 19.67 -3.64
CA GLY A 249 0.18 20.30 -4.10
C GLY A 249 0.92 21.08 -3.02
N GLN A 250 0.42 21.16 -1.78
CA GLN A 250 1.12 21.83 -0.69
C GLN A 250 2.46 21.14 -0.40
N LYS A 251 3.55 21.91 -0.39
CA LYS A 251 4.92 21.43 -0.10
C LYS A 251 5.21 21.39 1.40
N PHE A 252 6.30 20.70 1.76
CA PHE A 252 6.73 20.48 3.14
C PHE A 252 6.71 21.73 4.03
N GLU A 253 7.35 22.84 3.63
CA GLU A 253 7.46 24.04 4.48
C GLU A 253 6.08 24.61 4.88
N ALA A 254 5.21 24.83 3.89
CA ALA A 254 3.87 25.36 4.15
C ALA A 254 2.99 24.37 4.94
N PHE A 255 3.18 23.06 4.71
CA PHE A 255 2.52 22.01 5.46
C PHE A 255 2.97 22.00 6.93
N GLU A 256 4.27 22.08 7.18
CA GLU A 256 4.89 22.17 8.49
C GLU A 256 4.34 23.36 9.29
N ASP A 257 4.34 24.55 8.71
CA ASP A 257 3.82 25.77 9.36
C ASP A 257 2.33 25.64 9.73
N THR A 258 1.56 25.00 8.85
CA THR A 258 0.14 24.73 9.09
C THR A 258 -0.03 23.74 10.25
N LYS A 259 0.72 22.63 10.26
CA LYS A 259 0.64 21.61 11.30
C LYS A 259 1.14 22.12 12.66
N ARG A 260 2.19 22.95 12.69
CA ARG A 260 2.67 23.62 13.92
C ARG A 260 1.56 24.44 14.57
N ARG A 261 0.84 25.25 13.80
CA ARG A 261 -0.30 26.03 14.30
C ARG A 261 -1.46 25.15 14.78
N ILE A 262 -1.75 24.05 14.08
CA ILE A 262 -2.81 23.11 14.48
C ILE A 262 -2.45 22.44 15.81
N PHE A 263 -1.22 21.95 15.96
CA PHE A 263 -0.78 21.22 17.16
C PHE A 263 -0.70 22.13 18.39
N GLN A 264 -0.37 23.41 18.21
CA GLN A 264 -0.39 24.42 19.27
C GLN A 264 -1.78 24.65 19.90
N LYS A 265 -2.87 24.28 19.21
CA LYS A 265 -4.22 24.37 19.79
C LYS A 265 -4.44 23.38 20.94
N GLY A 266 -3.61 22.34 21.05
CA GLY A 266 -3.72 21.34 22.10
C GLY A 266 -5.02 20.54 22.05
N GLU A 267 -5.62 20.38 20.87
CA GLU A 267 -6.84 19.57 20.72
C GLU A 267 -6.57 18.11 21.07
N GLU A 268 -7.45 17.52 21.86
CA GLU A 268 -7.50 16.08 22.09
C GLU A 268 -7.94 15.39 20.80
N LYS A 269 -7.25 14.32 20.40
CA LYS A 269 -7.52 13.63 19.13
C LYS A 269 -7.74 12.15 19.35
N GLU A 270 -8.81 11.64 18.77
CA GLU A 270 -9.02 10.21 18.56
C GLU A 270 -8.76 9.87 17.10
N ILE A 271 -7.82 8.97 16.85
CA ILE A 271 -7.41 8.59 15.50
C ILE A 271 -7.37 7.07 15.42
N LYS A 272 -8.25 6.50 14.60
CA LYS A 272 -8.37 5.04 14.40
C LYS A 272 -8.11 4.70 12.94
N PHE A 273 -7.20 3.75 12.72
CA PHE A 273 -6.95 3.17 11.41
C PHE A 273 -7.52 1.76 11.36
N THR A 274 -8.11 1.42 10.22
CA THR A 274 -8.63 0.09 9.92
C THR A 274 -8.40 -0.19 8.45
N LYS A 275 -8.46 -1.46 8.03
CA LYS A 275 -8.32 -1.84 6.61
C LYS A 275 -6.98 -1.38 6.04
N ILE A 276 -5.91 -1.53 6.82
CA ILE A 276 -4.56 -1.14 6.45
C ILE A 276 -4.06 -2.11 5.37
N ASN A 277 -3.58 -1.54 4.27
CA ASN A 277 -2.87 -2.26 3.22
C ASN A 277 -1.57 -1.52 2.91
N VAL A 278 -0.48 -2.27 2.79
CA VAL A 278 0.87 -1.80 2.44
C VAL A 278 1.33 -2.57 1.21
N SER A 279 1.37 -1.91 0.06
CA SER A 279 1.86 -2.47 -1.20
C SER A 279 3.26 -1.94 -1.51
N PRO A 280 4.22 -2.77 -1.98
CA PRO A 280 5.42 -2.24 -2.62
C PRO A 280 5.01 -1.40 -3.82
N TYR A 281 5.71 -0.31 -4.07
CA TYR A 281 5.46 0.59 -5.19
C TYR A 281 6.65 0.54 -6.16
N PRO A 282 6.58 -0.31 -7.21
CA PRO A 282 7.62 -0.37 -8.22
C PRO A 282 7.87 0.99 -8.85
N ASN A 283 9.13 1.30 -9.13
CA ASN A 283 9.56 2.57 -9.68
C ASN A 283 10.88 2.40 -10.44
N GLU A 284 11.16 3.28 -11.39
CA GLU A 284 12.34 3.21 -12.27
C GLU A 284 13.67 3.43 -11.52
N GLU A 285 13.61 4.07 -10.35
CA GLU A 285 14.79 4.40 -9.55
C GLU A 285 15.17 3.27 -8.59
N ASN A 286 14.42 2.16 -8.56
CA ASN A 286 14.56 1.04 -7.62
C ASN A 286 14.62 1.49 -6.16
N LYS A 287 13.95 2.60 -5.83
CA LYS A 287 13.74 3.05 -4.46
C LYS A 287 12.80 2.11 -3.74
N LYS A 288 12.98 1.95 -2.43
CA LYS A 288 12.07 1.19 -1.56
C LYS A 288 10.81 2.01 -1.27
N LEU A 289 9.98 2.19 -2.28
CA LEU A 289 8.71 2.91 -2.17
C LEU A 289 7.57 1.96 -1.81
N PHE A 290 6.62 2.47 -1.04
CA PHE A 290 5.41 1.74 -0.66
C PHE A 290 4.20 2.65 -0.74
N LYS A 291 3.07 2.08 -1.16
CA LYS A 291 1.75 2.68 -1.02
C LYS A 291 1.07 2.11 0.21
N ILE A 292 0.70 2.97 1.15
CA ILE A 292 -0.12 2.62 2.31
C ILE A 292 -1.53 3.15 2.07
N SER A 293 -2.55 2.32 2.22
CA SER A 293 -3.94 2.74 2.21
C SER A 293 -4.65 2.22 3.44
N TYR A 294 -5.54 3.03 4.02
CA TYR A 294 -6.30 2.67 5.21
C TYR A 294 -7.58 3.50 5.30
N HIS A 295 -8.55 2.98 6.04
CA HIS A 295 -9.73 3.73 6.45
C HIS A 295 -9.47 4.42 7.79
N GLN A 296 -9.68 5.73 7.85
CA GLN A 296 -9.45 6.56 9.02
C GLN A 296 -10.78 7.03 9.61
N ASP A 297 -10.92 6.89 10.93
CA ASP A 297 -11.92 7.60 11.74
C ASP A 297 -11.18 8.60 12.64
N TYR A 298 -11.44 9.89 12.45
CA TYR A 298 -10.73 10.98 13.12
C TYR A 298 -11.71 11.93 13.82
N LYS A 299 -11.44 12.21 15.09
CA LYS A 299 -12.14 13.21 15.89
C LYS A 299 -11.12 14.11 16.58
N ALA A 300 -11.41 15.40 16.60
CA ALA A 300 -10.68 16.37 17.40
C ALA A 300 -11.65 17.09 18.35
N PHE A 301 -11.24 17.22 19.60
CA PHE A 301 -12.02 17.86 20.65
C PHE A 301 -11.26 19.07 21.19
N LEU A 302 -11.97 20.17 21.38
CA LEU A 302 -11.46 21.38 22.02
C LEU A 302 -12.26 21.59 23.30
N LYS A 303 -11.59 21.52 24.46
CA LYS A 303 -12.22 21.65 25.79
C LYS A 303 -13.41 20.69 25.97
N GLY A 304 -13.23 19.43 25.58
CA GLY A 304 -14.25 18.37 25.67
C GLY A 304 -15.40 18.45 24.65
N THR A 305 -15.39 19.46 23.75
CA THR A 305 -16.42 19.59 22.70
C THR A 305 -15.86 19.14 21.36
N LEU A 306 -16.62 18.33 20.61
CA LEU A 306 -16.22 17.90 19.26
C LEU A 306 -16.07 19.14 18.36
N ASN A 307 -14.84 19.39 17.92
CA ASN A 307 -14.49 20.53 17.06
C ASN A 307 -14.40 20.13 15.59
N TYR A 308 -13.95 18.91 15.31
CA TYR A 308 -13.83 18.40 13.94
C TYR A 308 -13.99 16.88 13.90
N TYR A 309 -14.60 16.40 12.82
CA TYR A 309 -14.80 14.99 12.53
C TYR A 309 -14.55 14.72 11.05
N SER A 310 -13.87 13.61 10.75
CA SER A 310 -13.77 13.10 9.39
C SER A 310 -13.63 11.58 9.38
N ASN A 311 -14.24 10.95 8.38
CA ASN A 311 -14.19 9.50 8.20
C ASN A 311 -14.03 9.19 6.71
N GLY A 312 -13.04 8.38 6.35
CA GLY A 312 -12.78 8.06 4.96
C GLY A 312 -11.45 7.38 4.70
N ASN A 313 -11.24 7.00 3.44
CA ASN A 313 -10.00 6.39 2.99
C ASN A 313 -8.88 7.42 2.89
N LYS A 314 -7.69 7.01 3.29
CA LYS A 314 -6.46 7.78 3.22
C LYS A 314 -5.42 6.99 2.47
N GLU A 315 -4.50 7.69 1.81
CA GLU A 315 -3.36 7.10 1.13
C GLU A 315 -2.08 7.84 1.51
N LEU A 316 -1.02 7.07 1.74
CA LEU A 316 0.35 7.55 1.87
C LEU A 316 1.23 6.90 0.81
N TYR A 317 2.17 7.66 0.28
CA TYR A 317 3.31 7.10 -0.46
C TYR A 317 4.55 7.39 0.37
N VAL A 318 5.27 6.32 0.71
CA VAL A 318 6.40 6.40 1.63
C VAL A 318 7.63 5.78 1.00
N GLU A 319 8.80 6.30 1.36
CA GLU A 319 10.10 5.68 1.10
C GLU A 319 10.64 5.10 2.41
N LEU A 320 11.12 3.86 2.36
CA LEU A 320 11.86 3.26 3.47
C LEU A 320 13.35 3.57 3.30
N LYS A 321 13.84 4.59 4.02
CA LYS A 321 15.21 5.09 3.91
C LYS A 321 15.94 4.91 5.24
N ASN A 322 17.11 4.26 5.21
CA ASN A 322 17.93 3.99 6.40
C ASN A 322 17.15 3.32 7.55
N GLY A 323 16.24 2.40 7.20
CA GLY A 323 15.42 1.69 8.19
C GLY A 323 14.33 2.54 8.85
N LYS A 324 13.94 3.66 8.24
CA LYS A 324 12.85 4.53 8.72
C LYS A 324 11.89 4.88 7.60
N MET A 325 10.60 4.87 7.89
CA MET A 325 9.56 5.34 6.98
C MET A 325 9.63 6.86 6.82
N GLN A 326 9.64 7.34 5.58
CA GLN A 326 9.57 8.76 5.22
C GLN A 326 8.39 8.98 4.27
N ILE A 327 7.46 9.86 4.63
CA ILE A 327 6.24 10.18 3.89
C ILE A 327 6.59 11.19 2.78
N LEU A 328 6.37 10.77 1.54
CA LEU A 328 6.54 11.59 0.33
C LEU A 328 5.22 12.25 -0.09
N VAL A 329 4.10 11.54 0.10
CA VAL A 329 2.77 12.02 -0.27
C VAL A 329 1.76 11.60 0.79
N GLU A 330 0.84 12.51 1.12
CA GLU A 330 -0.31 12.28 2.00
C GLU A 330 -1.59 12.82 1.37
N GLN A 331 -2.65 11.99 1.35
CA GLN A 331 -4.03 12.38 1.05
C GLN A 331 -4.88 12.39 2.30
#